data_AF-A0A358NK14-F1
#
_entry.id   AF-A0A358NK14-F1
#
_cell.length_a   1.000
_cell.length_b   1.000
_cell.length_c   1.000
_cell.angle_alpha   90.00
_cell.angle_beta   90.00
_cell.angle_gamma   90.00
#
_symmetry.space_group_name_H-M   'P 1'
#
loop_
_entity.id
_entity.type
_entity.pdbx_description
1 polymer ?
#
loop_
_entity_poly.entity_id
_entity_poly.type
_entity_poly.pdbx_seq_one_letter_code
_entity_poly.pdbx_strand_id
1 'polypeptide(L)'
;GLSWITVLRKRECYRKAYDDFDAKKVAQYDEDKIEELMQNTGIVRNRKKIEASINNAARFIEIQKEFGSFDNYIWSFVDNKPVINNWNNLSEVPATSELSDMVSKDLKARGFKFLV
;
A
#
# COMPACT_ATOMS: atom_id res chain seq x y z
N GLY A 1 -2.11 -2.68 13.98
CA GLY A 1 -3.44 -2.75 14.62
C GLY A 1 -4.25 -4.01 14.29
N LEU A 2 -3.83 -4.83 13.32
CA LEU A 2 -4.39 -6.16 13.05
C LEU A 2 -3.23 -7.13 12.83
N SER A 3 -3.46 -8.43 13.02
CA SER A 3 -2.48 -9.44 12.61
C SER A 3 -2.45 -9.58 11.09
N TRP A 4 -1.26 -9.89 10.52
CA TRP A 4 -1.12 -10.09 9.08
C TRP A 4 -2.04 -11.18 8.54
N ILE A 5 -2.22 -12.28 9.29
CA ILE A 5 -3.10 -13.38 8.92
C ILE A 5 -4.56 -12.93 8.73
N THR A 6 -5.02 -11.91 9.45
CA THR A 6 -6.37 -11.35 9.27
C THR A 6 -6.53 -10.73 7.88
N VAL A 7 -5.52 -9.98 7.43
CA VAL A 7 -5.53 -9.36 6.10
C VAL A 7 -5.36 -10.42 5.01
N LEU A 8 -4.43 -11.37 5.23
CA LEU A 8 -4.15 -12.43 4.28
C LEU A 8 -5.38 -13.30 3.98
N ARG A 9 -6.15 -13.69 5.01
CA ARG A 9 -7.41 -14.44 4.83
C ARG A 9 -8.48 -13.68 4.05
N LYS A 10 -8.41 -12.35 4.05
CA LYS A 10 -9.34 -11.46 3.33
C LYS A 10 -8.84 -11.07 1.93
N ARG A 11 -7.65 -11.52 1.51
CA ARG A 11 -6.99 -11.05 0.29
C ARG A 11 -7.83 -11.22 -0.97
N GLU A 12 -8.49 -12.36 -1.15
CA GLU A 12 -9.34 -12.57 -2.33
C GLU A 12 -10.61 -11.70 -2.30
N CYS A 13 -11.14 -11.41 -1.10
CA CYS A 13 -12.22 -10.43 -0.95
C CYS A 13 -11.74 -9.02 -1.31
N TYR A 14 -10.52 -8.64 -0.91
CA TYR A 14 -9.92 -7.36 -1.31
C TYR A 14 -9.75 -7.25 -2.81
N ARG A 15 -9.20 -8.28 -3.47
CA ARG A 15 -9.05 -8.29 -4.94
C ARG A 15 -10.38 -8.02 -5.63
N LYS A 16 -11.42 -8.78 -5.28
CA LYS A 16 -12.77 -8.58 -5.85
C LYS A 16 -13.35 -7.19 -5.53
N ALA A 17 -13.17 -6.71 -4.31
CA ALA A 17 -13.72 -5.43 -3.87
C ALA A 17 -13.00 -4.21 -4.49
N TYR A 18 -11.73 -4.37 -4.89
CA TYR A 18 -10.87 -3.31 -5.41
C TYR A 18 -10.51 -3.50 -6.90
N ASP A 19 -11.37 -4.15 -7.69
CA ASP A 19 -11.14 -4.38 -9.12
C ASP A 19 -9.75 -4.98 -9.43
N ASP A 20 -9.37 -6.02 -8.70
CA ASP A 20 -8.05 -6.68 -8.75
C ASP A 20 -6.86 -5.72 -8.51
N PHE A 21 -7.11 -4.64 -7.78
CA PHE A 21 -6.17 -3.54 -7.52
C PHE A 21 -5.75 -2.76 -8.77
N ASP A 22 -6.62 -2.68 -9.80
CA ASP A 22 -6.43 -1.77 -10.92
C ASP A 22 -6.44 -0.32 -10.41
N ALA A 23 -5.26 0.29 -10.32
CA ALA A 23 -5.09 1.63 -9.77
C ALA A 23 -5.93 2.69 -10.50
N LYS A 24 -6.16 2.53 -11.82
CA LYS A 24 -6.96 3.50 -12.60
C LYS A 24 -8.43 3.46 -12.19
N LYS A 25 -8.96 2.28 -11.90
CA LYS A 25 -10.34 2.11 -11.41
C LYS A 25 -10.46 2.56 -9.95
N VAL A 26 -9.55 2.08 -9.10
CA VAL A 26 -9.58 2.39 -7.65
C VAL A 26 -9.44 3.89 -7.39
N ALA A 27 -8.61 4.60 -8.18
CA ALA A 27 -8.46 6.06 -8.05
C ALA A 27 -9.72 6.85 -8.40
N GLN A 28 -10.70 6.24 -9.09
CA GLN A 28 -11.95 6.86 -9.50
C GLN A 28 -13.13 6.51 -8.58
N TYR A 29 -12.91 5.71 -7.53
CA TYR A 29 -13.96 5.40 -6.57
C TYR A 29 -14.48 6.67 -5.90
N ASP A 30 -15.81 6.79 -5.89
CA ASP A 30 -16.55 7.90 -5.32
C ASP A 30 -17.15 7.52 -3.95
N GLU A 31 -17.98 8.41 -3.42
CA GLU A 31 -18.63 8.23 -2.12
C GLU A 31 -19.54 7.00 -2.09
N ASP A 32 -20.26 6.72 -3.17
CA ASP A 32 -21.14 5.55 -3.27
C ASP A 32 -20.32 4.26 -3.20
N LYS A 33 -19.17 4.22 -3.88
CA LYS A 33 -18.26 3.07 -3.79
C LYS A 33 -17.64 2.93 -2.40
N ILE A 34 -17.32 4.03 -1.72
CA ILE A 34 -16.83 4.00 -0.33
C ILE A 34 -17.89 3.39 0.59
N GLU A 35 -19.15 3.79 0.47
CA GLU A 35 -20.24 3.25 1.27
C GLU A 35 -20.50 1.77 0.96
N GLU A 36 -20.44 1.34 -0.31
CA GLU A 36 -20.49 -0.07 -0.69
C GLU A 36 -19.38 -0.89 0.01
N LEU A 37 -18.14 -0.39 -0.03
CA LEU A 37 -17.00 -1.03 0.64
C LEU A 37 -17.14 -1.04 2.16
N MET A 38 -17.76 -0.02 2.75
CA MET A 38 -18.08 0.03 4.18
C MET A 38 -19.12 -1.00 4.59
N GLN A 39 -19.95 -1.51 3.69
CA GLN A 39 -20.87 -2.62 3.97
C GLN A 39 -20.24 -4.01 3.71
N ASN A 40 -19.12 -4.08 2.99
CA ASN A 40 -18.49 -5.34 2.65
C ASN A 40 -17.77 -5.99 3.84
N THR A 41 -18.38 -7.03 4.42
CA THR A 41 -17.82 -7.80 5.56
C THR A 41 -16.59 -8.64 5.17
N GLY A 42 -16.35 -8.85 3.87
CA GLY A 42 -15.19 -9.53 3.32
C GLY A 42 -13.89 -8.77 3.54
N ILE A 43 -13.93 -7.44 3.67
CA ILE A 43 -12.75 -6.59 3.90
C ILE A 43 -12.73 -6.02 5.34
N VAL A 44 -11.73 -5.20 5.65
CA VAL A 44 -11.73 -4.40 6.89
C VAL A 44 -12.50 -3.10 6.63
N ARG A 45 -13.66 -2.97 7.28
CA ARG A 45 -14.57 -1.82 7.18
C ARG A 45 -14.04 -0.65 8.00
N ASN A 46 -13.08 0.08 7.43
CA ASN A 46 -12.51 1.28 8.04
C ASN A 46 -12.44 2.37 6.99
N ARG A 47 -13.30 3.38 7.14
CA ARG A 47 -13.47 4.44 6.15
C ARG A 47 -12.17 5.15 5.80
N LYS A 48 -11.37 5.54 6.82
CA LYS A 48 -10.06 6.18 6.61
C LYS A 48 -9.08 5.32 5.80
N LYS A 49 -9.10 3.99 5.98
CA LYS A 49 -8.26 3.08 5.20
C LYS A 49 -8.73 2.94 3.75
N ILE A 50 -10.04 2.98 3.52
CA ILE A 50 -10.64 2.93 2.18
C ILE A 50 -10.34 4.23 1.44
N GLU A 51 -10.59 5.38 2.05
CA GLU A 51 -10.24 6.69 1.47
C GLU A 51 -8.72 6.79 1.19
N ALA A 52 -7.89 6.25 2.09
CA ALA A 52 -6.45 6.19 1.89
C ALA A 52 -6.04 5.31 0.70
N SER A 53 -6.66 4.16 0.47
CA SER A 53 -6.32 3.31 -0.69
C SER A 53 -6.72 3.96 -2.00
N ILE A 54 -7.86 4.66 -2.05
CA ILE A 54 -8.31 5.46 -3.22
C ILE A 54 -7.30 6.58 -3.51
N ASN A 55 -6.93 7.36 -2.49
CA ASN A 55 -5.90 8.40 -2.62
C ASN A 55 -4.55 7.80 -3.08
N ASN A 56 -4.12 6.69 -2.48
CA ASN A 56 -2.85 6.04 -2.80
C ASN A 56 -2.84 5.52 -4.24
N ALA A 57 -3.96 5.02 -4.76
CA ALA A 57 -4.08 4.63 -6.17
C ALA A 57 -3.88 5.83 -7.11
N ALA A 58 -4.46 6.99 -6.78
CA ALA A 58 -4.22 8.21 -7.54
C ALA A 58 -2.74 8.66 -7.48
N ARG A 59 -2.11 8.63 -6.29
CA ARG A 59 -0.68 8.98 -6.14
C ARG A 59 0.25 8.00 -6.84
N PHE A 60 -0.09 6.71 -6.85
CA PHE A 60 0.63 5.67 -7.58
C PHE A 60 0.68 5.97 -9.07
N ILE A 61 -0.44 6.39 -9.67
CA ILE A 61 -0.50 6.78 -11.09
C ILE A 61 0.40 8.00 -11.36
N GLU A 62 0.43 8.99 -10.48
CA GLU A 62 1.31 10.15 -10.65
C GLU A 62 2.81 9.76 -10.59
N ILE A 63 3.19 8.85 -9.68
CA ILE A 63 4.56 8.29 -9.66
C ILE A 63 4.87 7.57 -10.98
N GLN A 64 3.94 6.79 -11.53
CA GLN A 64 4.16 6.14 -12.82
C GLN A 64 4.41 7.14 -13.95
N LYS A 65 3.79 8.33 -13.92
CA LYS A 65 4.06 9.38 -14.91
C LYS A 65 5.45 10.00 -14.75
N GLU A 66 5.90 10.20 -13.52
CA GLU A 66 7.20 10.83 -13.21
C GLU A 66 8.38 9.88 -13.43
N PHE A 67 8.24 8.60 -13.04
CA PHE A 67 9.34 7.61 -13.04
C PHE A 67 9.20 6.54 -14.12
N GLY A 68 8.16 6.63 -14.97
CA GLY A 68 7.79 5.63 -15.96
C GLY A 68 7.07 4.41 -15.38
N SER A 69 7.43 3.96 -14.19
CA SER A 69 6.72 2.92 -13.44
C SER A 69 6.92 3.10 -11.93
N PHE A 70 5.99 2.57 -11.13
CA PHE A 70 6.16 2.52 -9.68
C PHE A 70 7.29 1.55 -9.28
N ASP A 71 7.55 0.54 -10.11
CA ASP A 71 8.64 -0.42 -9.92
C ASP A 71 10.02 0.28 -9.99
N ASN A 72 10.27 1.07 -11.03
CA ASN A 72 11.49 1.88 -11.16
C ASN A 72 11.69 2.80 -9.95
N TYR A 73 10.61 3.45 -9.51
CA TYR A 73 10.62 4.33 -8.36
C TYR A 73 10.96 3.60 -7.06
N ILE A 74 10.29 2.47 -6.76
CA ILE A 74 10.49 1.81 -5.46
C ILE A 74 11.84 1.09 -5.39
N TRP A 75 12.33 0.55 -6.51
CA TRP A 75 13.63 -0.11 -6.59
C TRP A 75 14.82 0.85 -6.60
N SER A 76 14.63 2.12 -6.97
CA SER A 76 15.72 3.10 -6.93
C SER A 76 16.23 3.37 -5.52
N PHE A 77 15.43 3.13 -4.48
CA PHE A 77 15.86 3.28 -3.08
C PHE A 77 16.88 2.22 -2.63
N VAL A 78 17.06 1.15 -3.41
CA VAL A 78 17.99 0.05 -3.12
C VAL A 78 18.93 -0.22 -4.29
N ASP A 79 19.19 0.79 -5.12
CA ASP A 79 20.05 0.68 -6.31
C ASP A 79 19.68 -0.49 -7.23
N ASN A 80 18.37 -0.80 -7.32
CA ASN A 80 17.81 -1.93 -8.06
C ASN A 80 18.37 -3.30 -7.65
N LYS A 81 18.79 -3.46 -6.39
CA LYS A 81 19.34 -4.70 -5.85
C LYS A 81 18.66 -5.06 -4.52
N PRO A 82 18.33 -6.35 -4.29
CA PRO A 82 17.80 -6.78 -3.01
C PRO A 82 18.80 -6.51 -1.88
N VAL A 83 18.32 -5.97 -0.76
CA VAL A 83 19.10 -5.84 0.47
C VAL A 83 19.03 -7.17 1.22
N ILE A 84 20.15 -7.91 1.22
CA ILE A 84 20.26 -9.20 1.92
C ILE A 84 20.78 -8.95 3.33
N ASN A 85 19.97 -9.28 4.33
CA ASN A 85 20.35 -9.22 5.75
C ASN A 85 20.84 -10.59 6.24
N ASN A 86 21.67 -10.60 7.30
CA ASN A 86 22.25 -11.82 7.88
C ASN A 86 21.79 -12.02 9.34
N TRP A 87 20.47 -12.11 9.55
CA TRP A 87 19.87 -12.34 10.86
C TRP A 87 19.81 -13.83 11.18
N ASN A 88 20.22 -14.22 12.40
CA ASN A 88 20.22 -15.62 12.82
C ASN A 88 18.87 -16.06 13.40
N ASN A 89 18.07 -15.13 13.87
CA ASN A 89 16.76 -15.39 14.47
C ASN A 89 15.82 -14.19 14.28
N LEU A 90 14.53 -14.40 14.53
CA LEU A 90 13.50 -13.39 14.29
C LEU A 90 13.64 -12.16 15.20
N SER A 91 14.18 -12.30 16.42
CA SER A 91 14.37 -11.16 17.35
C SER A 91 15.41 -10.15 16.88
N GLU A 92 16.28 -10.53 15.93
CA GLU A 92 17.24 -9.61 15.30
C GLU A 92 16.60 -8.78 14.18
N VAL A 93 15.43 -9.17 13.67
CA VAL A 93 14.76 -8.48 12.57
C VAL A 93 14.08 -7.21 13.11
N PRO A 94 14.54 -6.01 12.73
CA PRO A 94 13.98 -4.78 13.27
C PRO A 94 12.61 -4.49 12.64
N ALA A 95 11.75 -3.80 13.39
CA ALA A 95 10.44 -3.37 12.91
C ALA A 95 10.51 -2.20 11.90
N THR A 96 11.60 -1.42 11.96
CA THR A 96 11.90 -0.29 11.06
C THR A 96 13.40 -0.26 10.74
N SER A 97 13.78 0.54 9.75
CA SER A 97 15.15 0.76 9.29
C SER A 97 15.27 2.16 8.71
N GLU A 98 16.49 2.69 8.60
CA GLU A 98 16.71 3.98 7.94
C GLU A 98 16.17 4.00 6.50
N LEU A 99 16.31 2.87 5.79
CA LEU A 99 15.76 2.70 4.44
C LEU A 99 14.23 2.80 4.43
N SER A 100 13.53 2.08 5.32
CA SER A 100 12.07 2.14 5.39
C SER A 100 11.57 3.53 5.77
N ASP A 101 12.30 4.22 6.65
CA ASP A 101 11.96 5.59 7.07
C ASP A 101 12.12 6.58 5.91
N MET A 102 13.17 6.41 5.10
CA MET A 102 13.40 7.19 3.89
C MET A 102 12.28 6.99 2.86
N VAL A 103 11.94 5.73 2.55
CA VAL A 103 10.87 5.38 1.61
C VAL A 103 9.52 5.93 2.10
N SER A 104 9.22 5.76 3.39
CA SER A 104 7.98 6.26 4.00
C SER A 104 7.88 7.77 3.94
N LYS A 105 8.97 8.49 4.25
CA LYS A 105 9.03 9.94 4.19
C LYS A 105 8.78 10.45 2.77
N ASP A 106 9.38 9.83 1.76
CA ASP A 106 9.18 10.24 0.36
C ASP A 106 7.74 9.98 -0.12
N LEU A 107 7.21 8.78 0.12
CA LEU A 107 5.83 8.46 -0.23
C LEU A 107 4.82 9.38 0.49
N LYS A 108 5.05 9.70 1.77
CA LYS A 108 4.22 10.66 2.52
C LYS A 108 4.31 12.07 1.93
N ALA A 109 5.50 12.53 1.52
CA ALA A 109 5.67 13.80 0.82
C ALA A 109 4.93 13.83 -0.53
N ARG A 110 4.84 12.67 -1.20
CA ARG A 110 4.03 12.46 -2.42
C ARG A 110 2.54 12.27 -2.14
N GLY A 111 2.11 12.37 -0.89
CA GLY A 111 0.71 12.36 -0.49
C GLY A 111 0.12 10.99 -0.19
N PHE A 112 0.92 9.91 -0.18
CA PHE A 112 0.45 8.61 0.28
C PHE A 112 0.04 8.67 1.77
N LYS A 113 -0.93 7.83 2.14
CA LYS A 113 -1.52 7.73 3.48
C LYS A 113 -1.40 6.30 4.00
N PHE A 114 -1.49 6.16 5.33
CA PHE A 114 -1.38 4.87 6.04
C PHE A 114 -0.06 4.11 5.81
N LEU A 115 1.04 4.87 5.72
CA LEU A 115 2.40 4.34 5.72
C LEU A 115 3.02 4.52 7.11
N VAL A 116 3.78 3.52 7.55
CA VAL A 116 4.56 3.56 8.80
C VAL A 116 5.78 4.42 8.56
#